data_AF-A0A9Q1CB07-F1
#
_entry.id   AF-A0A9Q1CB07-F1
#
_cell.length_a   1.000
_cell.length_b   1.000
_cell.length_c   1.000
_cell.angle_alpha   90.00
_cell.angle_beta   90.00
_cell.angle_gamma   90.00
#
_symmetry.space_group_name_H-M   'P 1'
#
loop_
_entity.id
_entity.type
_entity.pdbx_description
1 polymer ?
#
loop_
_entity_poly.entity_id
_entity_poly.type
_entity_poly.pdbx_seq_one_letter_code
_entity_poly.pdbx_strand_id
1 'polypeptide(L)'
;MAREKGYFKLDCGLEIPILGASSLDANDPLMPIQKGKIGHQEVNVLRDTGCNGAVVDEKFVHASQFTGEHRICTFMDRTLIMKYPVVQIEVDTPFYLGKVLAVAMKTPIFDLVLGNNIPGVKEPFFSTTSKSVRDSFLHNFKICQG
;
A
#
# COMPACT_ATOMS: atom_id res chain seq x y z
N MET A 1 29.14 2.47 4.17
CA MET A 1 28.19 3.48 4.70
C MET A 1 27.45 2.82 5.86
N ALA A 2 27.63 3.30 7.09
CA ALA A 2 27.04 2.70 8.27
C ALA A 2 25.54 3.08 8.34
N ARG A 3 24.65 2.10 8.51
CA ARG A 3 23.24 2.31 8.83
C ARG A 3 23.13 2.37 10.35
N GLU A 4 22.79 3.53 10.91
CA GLU A 4 22.43 3.60 12.34
C GLU A 4 21.09 2.90 12.56
N LYS A 5 21.01 2.07 13.60
CA LYS A 5 19.76 1.41 14.01
C LYS A 5 18.89 2.46 14.72
N GLY A 6 17.76 2.82 14.12
CA GLY A 6 16.76 3.68 14.78
C GLY A 6 15.88 2.87 15.74
N TYR A 7 15.50 3.46 16.87
CA TYR A 7 14.57 2.88 17.84
C TYR A 7 13.54 3.93 18.27
N PHE A 8 12.28 3.53 18.47
CA PHE A 8 11.28 4.35 19.15
C PHE A 8 11.25 3.96 20.64
N LYS A 9 11.38 4.96 21.51
CA LYS A 9 11.30 4.77 22.96
C LYS A 9 9.91 5.13 23.44
N LEU A 10 9.22 4.16 24.04
CA LEU A 10 7.92 4.37 24.66
C LEU A 10 8.09 4.97 26.06
N ASP A 11 7.06 5.66 26.57
CA ASP A 11 7.06 6.24 27.92
C ASP A 11 7.31 5.19 29.02
N CYS A 12 7.00 3.92 28.76
CA CYS A 12 7.29 2.80 29.66
C CYS A 12 8.76 2.32 29.63
N GLY A 13 9.62 2.95 28.82
CA GLY A 13 11.03 2.61 28.68
C GLY A 13 11.32 1.48 27.68
N LEU A 14 10.29 0.90 27.05
CA LEU A 14 10.46 -0.11 26.00
C LEU A 14 11.00 0.52 24.72
N GLU A 15 11.97 -0.14 24.08
CA GLU A 15 12.58 0.29 22.82
C GLU A 15 12.12 -0.62 21.69
N ILE A 16 11.41 -0.04 20.71
CA ILE A 16 10.96 -0.75 19.50
C ILE A 16 11.96 -0.45 18.37
N PRO A 17 12.63 -1.47 17.79
CA PRO A 17 13.49 -1.24 16.63
C PRO A 17 12.68 -0.74 15.44
N ILE A 18 13.12 0.37 14.85
CA ILE A 18 12.52 0.93 13.65
C ILE A 18 13.06 0.11 12.47
N LEU A 19 12.26 -0.84 11.99
CA LEU A 19 12.58 -1.61 10.79
C LEU A 19 12.56 -0.73 9.52
N GLY A 20 11.76 0.33 9.55
CA GLY A 20 11.71 1.40 8.56
C GLY A 20 10.82 2.51 9.06
N ALA A 21 11.16 3.76 8.74
CA ALA A 21 10.31 4.91 8.92
C ALA A 21 10.04 5.48 7.53
N SER A 22 8.81 5.35 7.03
CA SER A 22 8.36 6.10 5.88
C SER A 22 7.71 7.40 6.38
N SER A 23 8.20 8.54 5.91
CA SER A 23 7.40 9.75 5.96
C SER A 23 6.16 9.51 5.10
N LEU A 24 4.97 9.86 5.61
CA LEU A 24 3.73 9.93 4.82
C LEU A 24 3.75 11.08 3.80
N ASP A 25 4.95 11.48 3.36
CA ASP A 25 5.09 12.39 2.25
C ASP A 25 4.79 11.59 1.00
N ALA A 26 3.72 11.97 0.31
CA ALA A 26 3.38 11.47 -1.02
C ALA A 26 4.52 11.71 -2.06
N ASN A 27 5.59 12.39 -1.66
CA ASN A 27 6.82 12.62 -2.41
C ASN A 27 7.98 11.68 -2.03
N ASP A 28 7.79 10.67 -1.18
CA ASP A 28 8.81 9.65 -0.95
C ASP A 28 9.11 8.95 -2.30
N PRO A 29 10.30 9.15 -2.89
CA PRO A 29 10.62 8.63 -4.21
C PRO A 29 10.65 7.09 -4.25
N LEU A 30 10.62 6.44 -3.09
CA LEU A 30 10.60 4.98 -2.94
C LEU A 30 9.18 4.41 -2.79
N MET A 31 8.16 5.25 -2.59
CA MET A 31 6.78 4.81 -2.49
C MET A 31 6.01 5.22 -3.75
N PRO A 32 5.45 4.27 -4.51
CA PRO A 32 4.75 4.57 -5.76
C PRO A 32 3.34 5.08 -5.48
N ILE A 33 3.26 6.30 -4.94
CA ILE A 33 2.03 7.00 -4.61
C ILE A 33 1.67 7.93 -5.76
N GLN A 34 0.42 7.89 -6.20
CA GLN A 34 -0.10 8.80 -7.22
C GLN A 34 -1.50 9.30 -6.86
N LYS A 35 -1.88 10.45 -7.40
CA LYS A 35 -3.27 10.90 -7.37
C LYS A 35 -4.14 10.06 -8.31
N GLY A 36 -5.37 9.80 -7.88
CA GLY A 36 -6.38 9.12 -8.67
C GLY A 36 -7.78 9.43 -8.13
N LYS A 37 -8.79 8.69 -8.60
CA LYS A 37 -10.17 8.87 -8.20
C LYS A 37 -10.86 7.56 -7.85
N ILE A 38 -11.78 7.65 -6.89
CA ILE A 38 -12.80 6.64 -6.61
C ILE A 38 -14.16 7.29 -6.90
N GLY A 39 -14.82 6.84 -7.97
CA GLY A 39 -15.92 7.60 -8.57
C GLY A 39 -15.49 9.03 -8.88
N HIS A 40 -16.05 10.01 -8.15
CA HIS A 40 -15.74 11.43 -8.34
C HIS A 40 -14.74 11.99 -7.30
N GLN A 41 -14.35 11.22 -6.28
CA GLN A 41 -13.54 11.70 -5.17
C GLN A 41 -12.04 11.52 -5.48
N GLU A 42 -11.24 12.58 -5.32
CA GLU A 42 -9.78 12.49 -5.48
C GLU A 42 -9.13 11.84 -4.25
N VAL A 43 -8.18 10.92 -4.50
CA VAL A 43 -7.56 10.08 -3.46
C VAL A 43 -6.06 9.93 -3.69
N ASN A 44 -5.31 9.59 -2.64
CA ASN A 44 -3.94 9.09 -2.75
C ASN A 44 -3.95 7.56 -2.96
N VAL A 45 -3.33 7.12 -4.05
CA VAL A 45 -3.29 5.72 -4.46
C VAL A 45 -1.89 5.17 -4.28
N LEU A 46 -1.72 4.16 -3.44
CA LEU A 46 -0.49 3.39 -3.33
C LEU A 46 -0.54 2.19 -4.27
N ARG A 47 0.48 2.04 -5.13
CA ARG A 47 0.72 0.79 -5.85
C ARG A 47 1.59 -0.16 -5.01
N ASP A 48 0.97 -1.09 -4.30
CA ASP A 48 1.69 -2.01 -3.41
C ASP A 48 1.87 -3.40 -4.04
N THR A 49 3.08 -3.72 -4.49
CA THR A 49 3.38 -5.04 -5.03
C THR A 49 3.46 -6.15 -3.98
N GLY A 50 3.49 -5.80 -2.69
CA GLY A 50 3.38 -6.76 -1.58
C GLY A 50 1.93 -7.14 -1.26
N CYS A 51 0.95 -6.44 -1.83
CA CYS A 51 -0.47 -6.73 -1.63
C CYS A 51 -1.04 -7.61 -2.76
N ASN A 52 -1.90 -8.57 -2.41
CA ASN A 52 -2.58 -9.46 -3.37
C ASN A 52 -4.02 -9.01 -3.70
N GLY A 53 -4.41 -7.77 -3.40
CA GLY A 53 -5.76 -7.28 -3.69
C GLY A 53 -5.86 -5.76 -3.63
N ALA A 54 -7.08 -5.23 -3.66
CA ALA A 54 -7.31 -3.81 -3.43
C ALA A 54 -7.79 -3.56 -1.99
N VAL A 55 -7.33 -2.48 -1.38
CA VAL A 55 -7.80 -1.98 -0.08
C VAL A 55 -8.27 -0.56 -0.26
N VAL A 56 -9.43 -0.21 0.30
CA VAL A 56 -9.97 1.15 0.23
C VAL A 56 -10.34 1.63 1.62
N ASP A 57 -10.15 2.93 1.86
CA ASP A 57 -10.72 3.58 3.03
C ASP A 57 -12.24 3.62 2.90
N GLU A 58 -12.93 3.02 3.88
CA GLU A 58 -14.38 2.89 3.96
C GLU A 58 -15.09 4.24 3.80
N LYS A 59 -14.45 5.36 4.17
CA LYS A 59 -15.03 6.70 4.01
C LYS A 59 -15.33 7.08 2.55
N PHE A 60 -14.68 6.44 1.57
CA PHE A 60 -14.93 6.66 0.14
C PHE A 60 -15.99 5.70 -0.45
N VAL A 61 -16.53 4.79 0.36
CA VAL A 61 -17.44 3.74 -0.09
C VAL A 61 -18.88 4.12 0.21
N HIS A 62 -19.74 4.13 -0.81
CA HIS A 62 -21.18 4.24 -0.61
C HIS A 62 -21.80 2.90 -0.18
N ALA A 63 -22.85 2.94 0.65
CA ALA A 63 -23.48 1.73 1.20
C ALA A 63 -23.93 0.72 0.12
N SER A 64 -24.33 1.20 -1.06
CA SER A 64 -24.74 0.35 -2.19
C SER A 64 -23.59 -0.40 -2.87
N GLN A 65 -22.34 -0.08 -2.54
CA GLN A 65 -21.15 -0.71 -3.14
C GLN A 65 -20.68 -1.92 -2.36
N PHE A 66 -21.23 -2.16 -1.17
CA PHE A 66 -20.95 -3.36 -0.38
C PHE A 66 -21.60 -4.58 -1.04
N THR A 67 -20.82 -5.64 -1.21
CA THR A 67 -21.31 -6.87 -1.87
C THR A 67 -22.00 -7.83 -0.90
N GLY A 68 -21.89 -7.57 0.42
CA GLY A 68 -22.29 -8.49 1.49
C GLY A 68 -21.24 -9.56 1.82
N GLU A 69 -20.23 -9.72 0.95
CA GLU A 69 -19.13 -10.65 1.19
C GLU A 69 -18.07 -10.06 2.12
N HIS A 70 -17.21 -10.94 2.62
CA HIS A 70 -16.07 -10.56 3.43
C HIS A 70 -14.83 -11.37 3.00
N ARG A 71 -13.65 -10.77 3.13
CA ARG A 71 -12.36 -11.44 2.87
C ARG A 71 -11.48 -11.42 4.12
N ILE A 72 -10.68 -12.46 4.25
CA ILE A 72 -9.65 -12.57 5.27
C ILE A 72 -8.38 -11.92 4.74
N CYS A 73 -7.82 -11.00 5.50
CA CYS A 73 -6.53 -10.37 5.25
C CYS A 73 -5.54 -10.86 6.31
N THR A 74 -4.42 -11.39 5.84
CA THR A 74 -3.30 -11.80 6.67
C THR A 74 -2.19 -10.77 6.53
N PHE A 75 -1.69 -10.26 7.65
CA PHE A 75 -0.62 -9.25 7.66
C PHE A 75 0.77 -9.90 7.67
N MET A 76 1.82 -9.08 7.56
CA MET A 76 3.18 -9.49 7.19
C MET A 76 3.75 -10.67 8.01
N ASP A 77 3.50 -10.71 9.32
CA ASP A 77 4.02 -11.74 10.23
C ASP A 77 3.09 -12.96 10.36
N ARG A 78 1.94 -12.96 9.67
CA ARG A 78 0.89 -13.97 9.70
C ARG A 78 0.25 -14.21 11.07
N THR A 79 0.58 -13.41 12.08
CA THR A 79 -0.03 -13.52 13.41
C THR A 79 -1.37 -12.80 13.43
N LEU A 80 -1.47 -11.70 12.68
CA LEU A 80 -2.69 -10.92 12.56
C LEU A 80 -3.49 -11.37 11.33
N ILE A 81 -4.70 -11.85 11.59
CA ILE A 81 -5.68 -12.27 10.59
C ILE A 81 -6.98 -11.54 10.87
N MET A 82 -7.42 -10.66 9.96
CA MET A 82 -8.64 -9.87 10.12
C MET A 82 -9.61 -10.08 8.97
N LYS A 83 -10.91 -10.01 9.26
CA LYS A 83 -11.99 -10.14 8.28
C LYS A 83 -12.55 -8.77 7.94
N TYR A 84 -12.61 -8.46 6.65
CA TYR A 84 -13.07 -7.16 6.14
C TYR A 84 -14.20 -7.31 5.13
N PRO A 85 -15.17 -6.37 5.11
CA PRO A 85 -16.20 -6.35 4.09
C PRO A 85 -15.61 -6.11 2.70
N VAL A 86 -16.22 -6.73 1.68
CA VAL A 86 -15.86 -6.55 0.27
C VAL A 86 -16.78 -5.53 -0.38
N VAL A 87 -16.18 -4.67 -1.19
CA VAL A 87 -16.86 -3.59 -1.90
C VAL A 87 -16.47 -3.60 -3.38
N GLN A 88 -17.38 -3.20 -4.25
CA GLN A 88 -17.09 -2.97 -5.67
C GLN A 88 -17.05 -1.48 -5.96
N ILE A 89 -15.85 -0.96 -6.19
CA ILE A 89 -15.62 0.46 -6.48
C ILE A 89 -15.21 0.65 -7.94
N GLU A 90 -15.50 1.83 -8.47
CA GLU A 90 -15.00 2.28 -9.77
C GLU A 90 -13.85 3.25 -9.53
N VAL A 91 -12.72 3.00 -10.17
CA VAL A 91 -11.50 3.76 -9.97
C VAL A 91 -10.95 4.28 -11.29
N ASP A 92 -10.40 5.48 -11.24
CA ASP A 92 -9.68 6.12 -12.34
C ASP A 92 -8.34 6.60 -11.79
N THR A 93 -7.31 5.80 -12.03
CA THR A 93 -5.97 6.03 -11.49
C THR A 93 -4.92 5.78 -12.57
N PRO A 94 -3.71 6.34 -12.42
CA PRO A 94 -2.60 6.01 -13.31
C PRO A 94 -2.31 4.51 -13.39
N PHE A 95 -2.54 3.77 -12.29
CA PHE A 95 -2.23 2.34 -12.16
C PHE A 95 -3.33 1.41 -12.68
N TYR A 96 -4.60 1.83 -12.63
CA TYR A 96 -5.74 1.02 -13.02
C TYR A 96 -6.97 1.89 -13.29
N LEU A 97 -7.75 1.50 -14.30
CA LEU A 97 -9.00 2.15 -14.69
C LEU A 97 -10.10 1.09 -14.81
N GLY A 98 -11.21 1.31 -14.11
CA GLY A 98 -12.40 0.45 -14.17
C GLY A 98 -12.89 0.01 -12.79
N LYS A 99 -13.69 -1.06 -12.77
CA LYS A 99 -14.23 -1.60 -11.52
C LYS A 99 -13.25 -2.56 -10.86
N VAL A 100 -13.16 -2.52 -9.53
CA VAL A 100 -12.31 -3.40 -8.73
C VAL A 100 -13.05 -3.84 -7.46
N LEU A 101 -12.84 -5.11 -7.07
CA LEU A 101 -13.24 -5.61 -5.77
C LEU A 101 -12.15 -5.29 -4.75
N ALA A 102 -12.49 -4.46 -3.77
CA ALA A 102 -11.61 -4.06 -2.68
C ALA A 102 -12.14 -4.54 -1.33
N VAL A 103 -11.24 -4.66 -0.35
CA VAL A 103 -11.65 -4.73 1.06
C VAL A 103 -11.75 -3.32 1.62
N ALA A 104 -12.84 -3.02 2.33
CA ALA A 104 -13.01 -1.72 2.98
C ALA A 104 -12.47 -1.77 4.42
N MET A 105 -11.60 -0.81 4.75
CA MET A 105 -11.01 -0.62 6.07
C MET A 105 -11.37 0.76 6.60
N LYS A 106 -11.62 0.90 7.91
CA LYS A 106 -12.04 2.18 8.50
C LYS A 106 -10.94 3.23 8.61
N THR A 107 -9.69 2.80 8.80
CA THR A 107 -8.54 3.69 9.04
C THR A 107 -7.26 3.14 8.40
N PRO A 108 -7.25 2.86 7.07
CA PRO A 108 -6.02 2.50 6.39
C PRO A 108 -5.08 3.70 6.28
N ILE A 109 -3.79 3.44 6.07
CA ILE A 109 -2.78 4.48 5.89
C ILE A 109 -2.99 5.26 4.57
N PHE A 110 -3.41 4.55 3.52
CA PHE A 110 -3.68 5.11 2.20
C PHE A 110 -5.15 5.01 1.86
N ASP A 111 -5.66 6.01 1.14
CA ASP A 111 -7.05 6.06 0.69
C ASP A 111 -7.40 4.87 -0.22
N LEU A 112 -6.48 4.49 -1.11
CA LEU A 112 -6.57 3.32 -1.99
C LEU A 112 -5.22 2.62 -2.10
N VAL A 113 -5.21 1.29 -1.94
CA VAL A 113 -4.06 0.43 -2.21
C VAL A 113 -4.42 -0.51 -3.36
N LEU A 114 -3.56 -0.62 -4.35
CA LEU A 114 -3.70 -1.55 -5.48
C LEU A 114 -2.58 -2.59 -5.47
N GLY A 115 -2.97 -3.85 -5.29
CA GLY A 115 -2.11 -5.03 -5.27
C GLY A 115 -1.91 -5.70 -6.63
N ASN A 116 -1.09 -6.76 -6.66
CA ASN A 116 -0.69 -7.46 -7.88
C ASN A 116 -1.79 -8.32 -8.50
N ASN A 117 -2.72 -8.86 -7.70
CA ASN A 117 -3.72 -9.81 -8.19
C ASN A 117 -4.98 -9.12 -8.76
N ILE A 118 -4.82 -7.91 -9.31
CA ILE A 118 -5.86 -7.15 -9.98
C ILE A 118 -5.55 -7.21 -11.48
N PRO A 119 -6.32 -7.94 -12.30
CA PRO A 119 -6.06 -8.06 -13.73
C PRO A 119 -5.98 -6.68 -14.39
N GLY A 120 -4.91 -6.40 -15.13
CA GLY A 120 -4.72 -5.13 -15.83
C GLY A 120 -4.16 -3.99 -14.97
N VAL A 121 -3.79 -4.24 -13.71
CA VAL A 121 -3.04 -3.27 -12.91
C VAL A 121 -1.65 -3.04 -13.51
N LYS A 122 -1.21 -1.79 -13.58
CA LYS A 122 0.09 -1.42 -14.11
C LYS A 122 1.18 -1.49 -13.04
N GLU A 123 2.43 -1.56 -13.50
CA GLU A 123 3.61 -1.51 -12.65
C GLU A 123 3.74 -0.18 -11.89
N PRO A 124 4.36 -0.18 -10.70
CA PRO A 124 4.66 1.04 -9.98
C PRO A 124 5.63 1.91 -10.79
N PHE A 125 5.29 3.19 -10.92
CA PHE A 125 6.19 4.20 -11.47
C PHE A 125 6.82 4.97 -10.32
N PHE A 126 8.13 4.83 -10.16
CA PHE A 126 8.92 5.60 -9.21
C PHE A 126 9.37 6.90 -9.88
N SER A 127 9.12 8.05 -9.23
CA SER A 127 9.66 9.33 -9.70
C SER A 127 11.18 9.24 -9.64
N THR A 128 11.83 9.24 -10.80
CA THR A 128 13.27 8.97 -10.89
C THR A 128 14.03 10.26 -10.57
N THR A 129 14.18 10.59 -9.29
CA THR A 129 15.19 11.57 -8.87
C THR A 129 16.42 10.78 -8.41
N SER A 130 17.36 10.61 -9.35
CA SER A 130 18.66 9.92 -9.27
C SER A 130 18.70 8.43 -9.69
N LYS A 131 19.44 8.17 -10.78
CA LYS A 131 19.84 6.83 -11.27
C LYS A 131 20.57 5.98 -10.20
N SER A 132 21.11 6.60 -9.16
CA SER A 132 21.93 5.97 -8.11
C SER A 132 21.19 4.94 -7.25
N VAL A 133 19.87 5.09 -7.06
CA VAL A 133 19.11 4.23 -6.14
C VAL A 133 18.69 2.90 -6.79
N ARG A 134 18.44 2.91 -8.11
CA ARG A 134 18.06 1.71 -8.89
C ARG A 134 19.15 0.64 -8.87
N ASP A 135 20.42 1.04 -9.00
CA ASP A 135 21.53 0.08 -9.01
C ASP A 135 21.75 -0.54 -7.63
N SER A 136 21.49 0.20 -6.55
CA SER A 136 21.61 -0.32 -5.18
C SER A 136 20.49 -1.30 -4.81
N PHE A 137 19.28 -1.12 -5.35
CA PHE A 137 18.14 -2.01 -5.07
C PHE A 137 18.23 -3.34 -5.82
N LEU A 138 18.59 -3.31 -7.11
CA LEU A 138 18.79 -4.52 -7.91
C LEU A 138 19.98 -5.36 -7.43
N HIS A 139 21.01 -4.72 -6.87
CA HIS A 139 22.14 -5.43 -6.28
C HIS A 139 21.77 -6.12 -4.96
N ASN A 140 20.93 -5.49 -4.12
CA ASN A 140 20.51 -6.08 -2.84
C ASN A 140 19.48 -7.21 -3.01
N PHE A 141 18.64 -7.18 -4.05
CA PHE A 141 17.67 -8.25 -4.30
C PHE A 141 18.33 -9.56 -4.77
N LYS A 142 19.54 -9.47 -5.36
CA LYS A 142 20.35 -10.66 -5.70
C LYS A 142 20.98 -11.36 -4.50
N ILE A 143 20.97 -10.75 -3.30
CA ILE A 143 21.62 -11.31 -2.10
C ILE A 143 20.67 -12.23 -1.31
N CYS A 144 19.38 -12.29 -1.65
CA CYS A 144 18.40 -13.17 -0.99
C CYS A 144 18.05 -14.43 -1.77
N GLN A 145 18.91 -14.88 -2.69
CA GLN A 145 18.89 -16.26 -3.16
C GLN A 145 20.12 -17.00 -2.63
N GLY A 146 19.95 -17.53 -1.43
CA GLY A 146 20.78 -18.55 -0.80
C GLY A 146 19.85 -19.59 -0.22
#